data_AF-A0A7S1SJE8-F1
#
_entry.id   AF-A0A7S1SJE8-F1
#
_cell.length_a   1.000
_cell.length_b   1.000
_cell.length_c   1.000
_cell.angle_alpha   90.00
_cell.angle_beta   90.00
_cell.angle_gamma   90.00
#
_symmetry.space_group_name_H-M   'P 1'
#
loop_
_entity.id
_entity.type
_entity.pdbx_description
1 polymer ?
#
loop_
_entity_poly.entity_id
_entity_poly.type
_entity_poly.pdbx_seq_one_letter_code
_entity_poly.pdbx_strand_id
1 'polypeptide(L)'
;KNYPTDVLSFPGWEEQPKGYPLRVLGDIFISLDTAKLQADEIGVDLRAELRVLLVHGIFHLLGYDHELGRAEMLEMAEKEVECFRALGWQGRGLIARVEEEAGELTERSSNSSDSSEIFVERSEVKLLAIDMDGTLLNSSSEISPRTVEALRVALDSGVRVVLATGKARPAAMAALSRVGLAGEGLVVSDSQPGVFLQGLAVYGSSGELLKSAELPPPVVVLCFEHAMENDIPVVAFLGDECVTLAMHPELEELHTTYYEPLPKVVGSIGEVLSGPPVKKMLFMSDPEYVRGELQPFLEAELEDSGAELCQAVPNMLEVVPEGANKWVGMSVLLDHLGLEPRDVMAIGDGLNDLELIANSGFGIAMANAVPQVLASADAVSTSNDEDGVAEAIFRYIK
;
A
#
# COMPACT_ATOMS: atom_id res chain seq x y z
N LYS A 1 -10.31 -3.29 13.29
CA LYS A 1 -10.79 -4.19 14.37
C LYS A 1 -12.05 -4.93 13.91
N ASN A 2 -12.00 -6.26 13.74
CA ASN A 2 -13.17 -7.09 13.38
C ASN A 2 -13.73 -7.84 14.61
N TYR A 3 -13.80 -7.15 15.74
CA TYR A 3 -14.52 -7.55 16.94
C TYR A 3 -15.44 -6.38 17.33
N PRO A 4 -16.55 -6.61 18.07
CA PRO A 4 -17.39 -5.51 18.54
C PRO A 4 -16.54 -4.54 19.36
N THR A 5 -16.23 -3.37 18.80
CA THR A 5 -15.39 -2.39 19.49
C THR A 5 -16.24 -1.65 20.51
N ASP A 6 -15.77 -1.68 21.74
CA ASP A 6 -16.40 -1.16 22.95
C ASP A 6 -16.22 0.35 23.10
N VAL A 7 -15.04 0.87 22.68
CA VAL A 7 -14.74 2.30 22.65
C VAL A 7 -13.89 2.68 21.44
N LEU A 8 -14.26 3.78 20.78
CA LEU A 8 -13.48 4.44 19.73
C LEU A 8 -13.09 5.84 20.20
N SER A 9 -11.86 6.25 19.89
CA SER A 9 -11.32 7.57 20.27
C SER A 9 -10.68 8.24 19.07
N PHE A 10 -11.04 9.50 18.84
CA PHE A 10 -10.60 10.29 17.69
C PHE A 10 -9.87 11.54 18.20
N PRO A 11 -8.53 11.55 18.25
CA PRO A 11 -7.76 12.66 18.80
C PRO A 11 -7.88 13.94 17.97
N GLY A 12 -8.25 15.04 18.62
CA GLY A 12 -8.45 16.34 17.95
C GLY A 12 -7.14 17.08 17.59
N TRP A 13 -5.98 16.51 17.90
CA TRP A 13 -4.66 17.07 17.56
C TRP A 13 -4.12 16.60 16.20
N GLU A 14 -4.66 15.53 15.61
CA GLU A 14 -4.22 15.03 14.30
C GLU A 14 -4.59 15.99 13.16
N GLU A 15 -5.66 16.79 13.33
CA GLU A 15 -6.18 17.73 12.33
C GLU A 15 -5.77 19.20 12.59
N GLN A 16 -4.93 19.49 13.59
CA GLN A 16 -4.61 20.87 13.98
C GLN A 16 -3.25 21.38 13.47
N PRO A 17 -3.17 22.65 13.02
CA PRO A 17 -1.90 23.28 12.66
C PRO A 17 -0.94 23.40 13.86
N LYS A 18 0.33 23.02 13.66
CA LYS A 18 1.38 23.13 14.70
C LYS A 18 1.50 24.57 15.22
N GLY A 19 1.41 24.75 16.55
CA GLY A 19 1.69 26.03 17.24
C GLY A 19 0.52 26.68 17.99
N TYR A 20 -0.68 26.08 17.98
CA TYR A 20 -1.85 26.59 18.70
C TYR A 20 -2.20 25.73 19.94
N PRO A 21 -2.77 26.31 21.02
CA PRO A 21 -3.15 25.54 22.20
C PRO A 21 -4.39 24.68 21.92
N LEU A 22 -4.28 23.38 22.25
CA LEU A 22 -5.37 22.39 22.21
C LEU A 22 -6.59 22.88 22.98
N ARG A 23 -7.70 23.14 22.26
CA ARG A 23 -8.98 23.57 22.85
C ARG A 23 -9.92 22.41 23.18
N VAL A 24 -9.79 21.29 22.48
CA VAL A 24 -10.60 20.08 22.60
C VAL A 24 -9.68 18.88 22.38
N LEU A 25 -9.76 17.85 23.23
CA LEU A 25 -8.90 16.66 23.15
C LEU A 25 -9.29 15.71 22.00
N GLY A 26 -10.56 15.70 21.62
CA GLY A 26 -11.12 14.82 20.59
C GLY A 26 -12.44 14.21 21.03
N ASP A 27 -12.92 13.22 20.28
CA ASP A 27 -14.20 12.54 20.50
C ASP A 27 -14.02 11.11 21.01
N ILE A 28 -14.91 10.66 21.90
CA ILE A 28 -14.96 9.28 22.39
C ILE A 28 -16.37 8.74 22.14
N PHE A 29 -16.46 7.64 21.40
CA PHE A 29 -17.70 6.92 21.15
C PHE A 29 -17.69 5.59 21.89
N ILE A 30 -18.69 5.36 22.74
CA ILE A 30 -18.84 4.12 23.52
C ILE A 30 -20.15 3.45 23.12
N SER A 31 -20.08 2.17 22.71
CA SER A 31 -21.27 1.36 22.46
C SER A 31 -21.90 0.94 23.77
N LEU A 32 -23.08 1.49 24.11
CA LEU A 32 -23.77 1.16 25.37
C LEU A 32 -24.23 -0.30 25.44
N ASP A 33 -24.64 -0.87 24.30
CA ASP A 33 -25.09 -2.27 24.24
C ASP A 33 -23.90 -3.22 24.44
N THR A 34 -22.75 -2.92 23.83
CA THR A 34 -21.51 -3.69 24.01
C THR A 34 -20.99 -3.55 25.45
N ALA A 35 -20.94 -2.32 25.98
CA ALA A 35 -20.51 -2.07 27.36
C ALA A 35 -21.40 -2.77 28.39
N LYS A 36 -22.70 -2.91 28.10
CA LYS A 36 -23.62 -3.64 28.96
C LYS A 36 -23.38 -5.15 28.93
N LEU A 37 -23.17 -5.72 27.74
CA LEU A 37 -22.81 -7.13 27.60
C LEU A 37 -21.51 -7.45 28.35
N GLN A 38 -20.47 -6.62 28.17
CA GLN A 38 -19.19 -6.76 28.89
C GLN A 38 -19.36 -6.63 30.42
N ALA A 39 -20.16 -5.65 30.88
CA ALA A 39 -20.43 -5.48 32.30
C ALA A 39 -21.14 -6.70 32.91
N ASP A 40 -22.12 -7.27 32.19
CA ASP A 40 -22.85 -8.47 32.59
C ASP A 40 -21.93 -9.72 32.59
N GLU A 41 -21.02 -9.85 31.61
CA GLU A 41 -20.05 -10.95 31.51
C GLU A 41 -19.06 -10.98 32.68
N ILE A 42 -18.57 -9.82 33.11
CA ILE A 42 -17.59 -9.72 34.21
C ILE A 42 -18.23 -9.43 35.58
N GLY A 43 -19.56 -9.36 35.64
CA GLY A 43 -20.32 -9.22 36.88
C GLY A 43 -20.21 -7.85 37.56
N VAL A 44 -20.03 -6.76 36.81
CA VAL A 44 -19.97 -5.38 37.32
C VAL A 44 -21.18 -4.56 36.85
N ASP A 45 -21.43 -3.41 37.49
CA ASP A 45 -22.48 -2.51 37.01
C ASP A 45 -22.03 -1.75 35.74
N LEU A 46 -22.99 -1.44 34.85
CA LEU A 46 -22.73 -0.72 33.59
C LEU A 46 -21.98 0.61 33.81
N ARG A 47 -22.23 1.31 34.92
CA ARG A 47 -21.55 2.59 35.20
C ARG A 47 -20.07 2.37 35.56
N ALA A 48 -19.72 1.24 36.16
CA ALA A 48 -18.34 0.83 36.39
C ALA A 48 -17.64 0.55 35.05
N GLU A 49 -18.29 -0.16 34.13
CA GLU A 49 -17.69 -0.46 32.83
C GLU A 49 -17.52 0.77 31.95
N LEU A 50 -18.53 1.66 31.90
CA LEU A 50 -18.43 2.93 31.17
C LEU A 50 -17.29 3.82 31.68
N ARG A 51 -16.93 3.74 32.97
CA ARG A 51 -15.77 4.48 33.51
C ARG A 51 -14.46 3.92 32.97
N VAL A 52 -14.34 2.60 32.81
CA VAL A 52 -13.16 1.97 32.24
C VAL A 52 -13.00 2.37 30.79
N LEU A 53 -14.06 2.22 30.00
CA LEU A 53 -14.07 2.56 28.58
C LEU A 53 -13.75 4.04 28.35
N LEU A 54 -14.30 4.93 29.20
CA LEU A 54 -14.01 6.35 29.11
C LEU A 54 -12.56 6.68 29.45
N VAL A 55 -12.00 6.09 30.51
CA VAL A 55 -10.59 6.31 30.87
C VAL A 55 -9.65 5.79 29.79
N HIS A 56 -9.92 4.59 29.27
CA HIS A 56 -9.19 4.00 28.16
C HIS A 56 -9.22 4.92 26.92
N GLY A 57 -10.41 5.42 26.54
CA GLY A 57 -10.55 6.33 25.42
C GLY A 57 -9.85 7.68 25.61
N ILE A 58 -9.84 8.22 26.84
CA ILE A 58 -9.09 9.46 27.14
C ILE A 58 -7.60 9.26 26.95
N PHE A 59 -7.05 8.10 27.30
CA PHE A 59 -5.62 7.83 27.09
C PHE A 59 -5.26 7.75 25.61
N HIS A 60 -6.14 7.19 24.77
CA HIS A 60 -6.00 7.30 23.31
C HIS A 60 -6.04 8.75 22.83
N LEU A 61 -6.95 9.58 23.35
CA LEU A 61 -6.96 11.03 23.01
C LEU A 61 -5.67 11.76 23.46
N LEU A 62 -5.00 11.26 24.50
CA LEU A 62 -3.74 11.79 25.00
C LEU A 62 -2.50 11.22 24.29
N GLY A 63 -2.69 10.34 23.30
CA GLY A 63 -1.62 9.78 22.47
C GLY A 63 -0.98 8.51 23.04
N TYR A 64 -1.59 7.85 24.03
CA TYR A 64 -1.19 6.52 24.44
C TYR A 64 -1.94 5.48 23.61
N ASP A 65 -1.21 4.60 22.95
CA ASP A 65 -1.81 3.54 22.15
C ASP A 65 -1.15 2.20 22.47
N HIS A 66 -1.93 1.34 23.12
CA HIS A 66 -1.53 -0.01 23.52
C HIS A 66 -1.41 -0.99 22.35
N GLU A 67 -1.81 -0.59 21.13
CA GLU A 67 -1.72 -1.42 19.93
C GLU A 67 -0.37 -1.25 19.20
N LEU A 68 0.43 -0.24 19.57
CA LEU A 68 1.74 0.05 18.98
C LEU A 68 2.84 -0.95 19.40
N GLY A 69 2.67 -1.62 20.54
CA GLY A 69 3.67 -2.55 21.06
C GLY A 69 3.48 -2.90 22.53
N ARG A 70 4.24 -3.90 23.01
CA ARG A 70 4.14 -4.38 24.40
C ARG A 70 4.60 -3.33 25.42
N ALA A 71 5.55 -2.46 25.07
CA ALA A 71 6.04 -1.44 25.98
C ALA A 71 5.00 -0.33 26.17
N GLU A 72 4.38 0.11 25.08
CA GLU A 72 3.33 1.11 25.00
C GLU A 72 2.03 0.61 25.66
N MET A 73 1.73 -0.68 25.48
CA MET A 73 0.66 -1.37 26.21
C MET A 73 0.87 -1.34 27.73
N LEU A 74 2.07 -1.69 28.20
CA LEU A 74 2.40 -1.67 29.62
C LEU A 74 2.36 -0.25 30.19
N GLU A 75 2.88 0.72 29.44
CA GLU A 75 2.84 2.14 29.83
C GLU A 75 1.39 2.64 29.95
N MET A 76 0.54 2.37 28.95
CA MET A 76 -0.87 2.75 28.98
C MET A 76 -1.60 2.06 30.15
N ALA A 77 -1.33 0.78 30.40
CA ALA A 77 -1.92 0.04 31.51
C ALA A 77 -1.52 0.60 32.88
N GLU A 78 -0.26 0.99 33.07
CA GLU A 78 0.21 1.65 34.29
C GLU A 78 -0.51 2.98 34.50
N LYS A 79 -0.70 3.78 33.43
CA LYS A 79 -1.40 5.06 33.47
C LYS A 79 -2.89 4.92 33.79
N GLU A 80 -3.55 3.90 33.26
CA GLU A 80 -4.93 3.57 33.63
C GLU A 80 -5.06 3.27 35.12
N VAL A 81 -4.16 2.45 35.68
CA VAL A 81 -4.15 2.09 37.10
C VAL A 81 -3.88 3.31 38.00
N GLU A 82 -2.98 4.21 37.60
CA GLU A 82 -2.74 5.48 38.29
C GLU A 82 -4.01 6.36 38.32
N CYS A 83 -4.71 6.46 37.18
CA CYS A 83 -5.95 7.23 37.05
C CYS A 83 -7.05 6.68 37.96
N PHE A 84 -7.26 5.36 37.96
CA PHE A 84 -8.26 4.70 38.80
C PHE A 84 -8.00 4.92 40.29
N ARG A 85 -6.72 4.83 40.71
CA ARG A 85 -6.32 5.11 42.09
C ARG A 85 -6.60 6.56 42.49
N ALA A 86 -6.29 7.53 41.62
CA ALA A 86 -6.55 8.94 41.87
C ALA A 86 -8.06 9.25 41.99
N LEU A 87 -8.90 8.52 41.27
CA LEU A 87 -10.36 8.62 41.34
C LEU A 87 -10.97 7.85 42.53
N GLY A 88 -10.15 7.21 43.37
CA GLY A 88 -10.59 6.40 44.50
C GLY A 88 -11.39 5.15 44.10
N TRP A 89 -11.22 4.68 42.86
CA TRP A 89 -11.93 3.55 42.29
C TRP A 89 -11.06 2.30 42.31
N GLN A 90 -11.66 1.14 42.62
CA GLN A 90 -10.94 -0.14 42.82
C GLN A 90 -11.13 -1.14 41.68
N GLY A 91 -11.60 -0.72 40.50
CA GLY A 91 -11.77 -1.61 39.35
C GLY A 91 -10.51 -1.79 38.51
N ARG A 92 -10.53 -2.79 37.62
CA ARG A 92 -9.42 -3.19 36.74
C ARG A 92 -9.59 -2.60 35.32
N GLY A 93 -8.49 -2.17 34.69
CA GLY A 93 -8.44 -1.64 33.32
C GLY A 93 -8.60 -2.71 32.23
N LEU A 94 -8.87 -2.29 30.99
CA LEU A 94 -9.11 -3.19 29.85
C LEU A 94 -7.89 -4.05 29.52
N ILE A 95 -6.70 -3.44 29.50
CA ILE A 95 -5.45 -4.11 29.14
C ILE A 95 -5.08 -5.20 30.17
N ALA A 96 -5.32 -4.91 31.46
CA ALA A 96 -5.10 -5.87 32.54
C ALA A 96 -6.04 -7.09 32.51
N ARG A 97 -7.18 -7.02 31.80
CA ARG A 97 -8.13 -8.13 31.66
C ARG A 97 -7.74 -9.09 30.54
N VAL A 98 -7.11 -8.59 29.48
CA VAL A 98 -6.65 -9.39 28.31
C VAL A 98 -5.49 -10.33 28.69
N GLU A 99 -4.65 -9.97 29.66
CA GLU A 99 -3.54 -10.84 30.12
C GLU A 99 -3.99 -12.06 30.94
N GLU A 100 -5.10 -12.00 31.69
CA GLU A 100 -5.60 -13.14 32.48
C GLU A 100 -6.29 -14.21 31.61
N GLU A 101 -6.99 -13.84 30.53
CA GLU A 101 -7.51 -14.82 29.55
C GLU A 101 -6.37 -15.56 28.83
N ALA A 102 -5.28 -14.87 28.51
CA ALA A 102 -4.07 -15.49 27.97
C ALA A 102 -3.32 -16.34 29.02
N GLY A 103 -3.42 -16.00 30.31
CA GLY A 103 -2.84 -16.74 31.43
C GLY A 103 -3.60 -18.01 31.80
N GLU A 104 -4.93 -17.99 31.84
CA GLU A 104 -5.75 -19.14 32.23
C GLU A 104 -5.85 -20.23 31.16
N LEU A 105 -5.60 -19.89 29.88
CA LEU A 105 -5.49 -20.86 28.77
C LEU A 105 -4.20 -21.68 28.82
N THR A 106 -3.19 -21.28 29.62
CA THR A 106 -1.88 -21.97 29.69
C THR A 106 -1.79 -23.09 30.75
N GLU A 107 -2.79 -23.27 31.63
CA GLU A 107 -2.73 -24.30 32.69
C GLU A 107 -3.66 -25.53 32.48
N ARG A 108 -4.37 -25.66 31.35
CA ARG A 108 -5.33 -26.78 31.14
C ARG A 108 -5.06 -27.76 29.99
N SER A 109 -3.86 -27.78 29.41
CA SER A 109 -3.51 -28.82 28.42
C SER A 109 -2.12 -29.43 28.62
N SER A 110 -1.75 -29.73 29.87
CA SER A 110 -0.72 -30.73 30.15
C SER A 110 -1.35 -32.11 30.34
N ASN A 111 -1.66 -32.79 29.22
CA ASN A 111 -1.61 -34.25 29.05
C ASN A 111 -2.30 -34.68 27.75
N SER A 112 -1.55 -34.70 26.66
CA SER A 112 -1.57 -35.84 25.74
C SER A 112 -0.34 -35.76 24.85
N SER A 113 0.57 -36.70 25.04
CA SER A 113 1.60 -37.06 24.08
C SER A 113 0.93 -37.56 22.80
N ASP A 114 0.84 -36.70 21.80
CA ASP A 114 1.05 -36.99 20.37
C ASP A 114 0.65 -35.74 19.58
N SER A 115 1.60 -35.09 18.92
CA SER A 115 1.31 -34.20 17.80
C SER A 115 2.61 -33.89 17.09
N SER A 116 2.74 -34.54 15.93
CA SER A 116 3.61 -34.16 14.84
C SER A 116 3.63 -32.65 14.65
N GLU A 117 4.83 -32.06 14.68
CA GLU A 117 5.08 -30.74 14.13
C GLU A 117 4.50 -30.69 12.71
N ILE A 118 3.48 -29.85 12.49
CA ILE A 118 3.02 -29.56 11.14
C ILE A 118 4.07 -28.63 10.53
N PHE A 119 5.12 -29.24 9.98
CA PHE A 119 5.89 -28.61 8.91
C PHE A 119 4.94 -28.47 7.73
N VAL A 120 4.36 -27.29 7.57
CA VAL A 120 3.86 -26.90 6.25
C VAL A 120 5.12 -26.80 5.39
N GLU A 121 5.36 -27.79 4.54
CA GLU A 121 6.29 -27.65 3.43
C GLU A 121 5.85 -26.41 2.64
N ARG A 122 6.51 -25.27 2.88
CA ARG A 122 6.32 -24.10 2.02
C ARG A 122 6.76 -24.54 0.63
N SER A 123 5.89 -24.38 -0.37
CA SER A 123 6.28 -24.55 -1.76
C SER A 123 7.52 -23.71 -2.02
N GLU A 124 8.48 -24.29 -2.75
CA GLU A 124 9.68 -23.59 -3.19
C GLU A 124 9.26 -22.36 -4.01
N VAL A 125 9.61 -21.16 -3.53
CA VAL A 125 9.30 -19.90 -4.22
C VAL A 125 10.01 -19.93 -5.58
N LYS A 126 9.24 -19.84 -6.67
CA LYS A 126 9.81 -19.82 -8.04
C LYS A 126 9.79 -18.42 -8.64
N LEU A 127 8.87 -17.58 -8.18
CA LEU A 127 8.72 -16.21 -8.65
C LEU A 127 8.61 -15.25 -7.47
N LEU A 128 9.39 -14.19 -7.50
CA LEU A 128 9.32 -13.06 -6.59
C LEU A 128 8.73 -11.85 -7.35
N ALA A 129 7.50 -11.49 -7.01
CA ALA A 129 6.82 -10.31 -7.51
C ALA A 129 7.05 -9.13 -6.56
N ILE A 130 7.56 -8.00 -7.06
CA ILE A 130 7.90 -6.85 -6.22
C ILE A 130 7.30 -5.58 -6.81
N ASP A 131 6.61 -4.81 -5.99
CA ASP A 131 6.30 -3.42 -6.30
C ASP A 131 7.55 -2.52 -6.30
N MET A 132 7.46 -1.35 -6.94
CA MET A 132 8.51 -0.36 -6.98
C MET A 132 8.37 0.76 -5.94
N ASP A 133 7.41 1.66 -6.11
CA ASP A 133 7.34 2.92 -5.34
C ASP A 133 6.75 2.65 -3.95
N GLY A 134 7.51 2.89 -2.87
CA GLY A 134 7.06 2.54 -1.52
C GLY A 134 7.45 1.13 -1.09
N THR A 135 8.01 0.33 -1.99
CA THR A 135 8.47 -1.04 -1.73
C THR A 135 9.96 -1.24 -2.07
N LEU A 136 10.32 -1.31 -3.36
CA LEU A 136 11.71 -1.45 -3.81
C LEU A 136 12.49 -0.14 -3.72
N LEU A 137 11.80 0.97 -4.02
CA LEU A 137 12.32 2.33 -3.93
C LEU A 137 12.01 2.90 -2.54
N ASN A 138 13.04 3.45 -1.90
CA ASN A 138 12.90 4.15 -0.64
C ASN A 138 12.22 5.52 -0.82
N SER A 139 12.03 6.28 0.26
CA SER A 139 11.43 7.62 0.25
C SER A 139 12.20 8.66 -0.59
N SER A 140 13.46 8.39 -0.93
CA SER A 140 14.29 9.20 -1.83
C SER A 140 14.27 8.71 -3.29
N SER A 141 13.39 7.75 -3.60
CA SER A 141 13.30 7.09 -4.90
C SER A 141 14.61 6.42 -5.33
N GLU A 142 15.34 5.83 -4.38
CA GLU A 142 16.59 5.11 -4.58
C GLU A 142 16.47 3.64 -4.14
N ILE A 143 17.34 2.78 -4.68
CA ILE A 143 17.48 1.37 -4.26
C ILE A 143 18.78 1.24 -3.48
N SER A 144 18.71 0.74 -2.25
CA SER A 144 19.89 0.60 -1.39
C SER A 144 20.83 -0.51 -1.90
N PRO A 145 22.15 -0.43 -1.58
CA PRO A 145 23.09 -1.50 -1.90
C PRO A 145 22.70 -2.86 -1.30
N ARG A 146 22.05 -2.86 -0.12
CA ARG A 146 21.61 -4.09 0.54
C ARG A 146 20.49 -4.76 -0.23
N THR A 147 19.53 -3.98 -0.72
CA THR A 147 18.43 -4.48 -1.56
C THR A 147 18.94 -4.99 -2.90
N VAL A 148 19.92 -4.31 -3.50
CA VAL A 148 20.59 -4.80 -4.73
C VAL A 148 21.22 -6.17 -4.51
N GLU A 149 21.93 -6.36 -3.40
CA GLU A 149 22.54 -7.66 -3.06
C GLU A 149 21.50 -8.74 -2.86
N ALA A 150 20.42 -8.44 -2.13
CA ALA A 150 19.34 -9.39 -1.91
C ALA A 150 18.70 -9.85 -3.22
N LEU A 151 18.42 -8.93 -4.15
CA LEU A 151 17.87 -9.28 -5.46
C LEU A 151 18.80 -10.16 -6.28
N ARG A 152 20.12 -9.93 -6.20
CA ARG A 152 21.10 -10.83 -6.83
C ARG A 152 21.07 -12.22 -6.21
N VAL A 153 20.98 -12.33 -4.88
CA VAL A 153 20.83 -13.61 -4.20
C VAL A 153 19.56 -14.33 -4.67
N ALA A 154 18.43 -13.65 -4.78
CA ALA A 154 17.20 -14.26 -5.29
C ALA A 154 17.37 -14.79 -6.72
N LEU A 155 17.99 -14.00 -7.61
CA LEU A 155 18.30 -14.43 -8.98
C LEU A 155 19.25 -15.64 -9.02
N ASP A 156 20.30 -15.63 -8.20
CA ASP A 156 21.30 -16.70 -8.12
C ASP A 156 20.73 -18.00 -7.53
N SER A 157 19.71 -17.90 -6.66
CA SER A 157 18.91 -19.04 -6.17
C SER A 157 17.94 -19.58 -7.23
N GLY A 158 17.91 -19.03 -8.44
CA GLY A 158 17.03 -19.46 -9.52
C GLY A 158 15.58 -18.96 -9.38
N VAL A 159 15.31 -18.07 -8.42
CA VAL A 159 14.01 -17.41 -8.30
C VAL A 159 13.91 -16.34 -9.38
N ARG A 160 12.83 -16.38 -10.16
CA ARG A 160 12.55 -15.34 -11.13
C ARG A 160 12.05 -14.08 -10.41
N VAL A 161 12.78 -12.99 -10.49
CA VAL A 161 12.32 -11.68 -9.98
C VAL A 161 11.54 -10.96 -11.07
N VAL A 162 10.35 -10.47 -10.73
CA VAL A 162 9.43 -9.78 -11.64
C VAL A 162 8.91 -8.50 -10.98
N LEU A 163 8.91 -7.39 -11.71
CA LEU A 163 8.30 -6.15 -11.24
C LEU A 163 6.79 -6.17 -11.45
N ALA A 164 6.04 -5.67 -10.47
CA ALA A 164 4.62 -5.42 -10.54
C ALA A 164 4.33 -3.97 -10.11
N THR A 165 4.32 -3.03 -11.07
CA THR A 165 4.39 -1.59 -10.79
C THR A 165 3.38 -0.77 -11.59
N GLY A 166 3.06 0.43 -11.08
CA GLY A 166 2.35 1.48 -11.82
C GLY A 166 3.21 2.19 -12.86
N LYS A 167 4.54 2.08 -12.78
CA LYS A 167 5.46 2.67 -13.75
C LYS A 167 5.36 1.99 -15.13
N ALA A 168 5.69 2.73 -16.16
CA ALA A 168 5.98 2.15 -17.47
C ALA A 168 7.31 1.36 -17.43
N ARG A 169 7.45 0.35 -18.29
CA ARG A 169 8.66 -0.48 -18.37
C ARG A 169 9.96 0.34 -18.56
N PRO A 170 10.01 1.37 -19.41
CA PRO A 170 11.22 2.19 -19.56
C PRO A 170 11.59 2.96 -18.30
N ALA A 171 10.62 3.52 -17.58
CA ALA A 171 10.86 4.20 -16.32
C ALA A 171 11.41 3.24 -15.25
N ALA A 172 10.84 2.03 -15.17
CA ALA A 172 11.37 0.97 -14.32
C ALA A 172 12.81 0.58 -14.71
N MET A 173 13.09 0.40 -16.01
CA MET A 173 14.43 0.13 -16.52
C MET A 173 15.42 1.25 -16.20
N ALA A 174 15.02 2.51 -16.33
CA ALA A 174 15.85 3.67 -16.00
C ALA A 174 16.24 3.68 -14.52
N ALA A 175 15.27 3.44 -13.63
CA ALA A 175 15.53 3.35 -12.19
C ALA A 175 16.51 2.22 -11.84
N LEU A 176 16.29 1.01 -12.37
CA LEU A 176 17.13 -0.16 -12.07
C LEU A 176 18.49 -0.13 -12.77
N SER A 177 18.63 0.59 -13.89
CA SER A 177 19.92 0.76 -14.58
C SER A 177 20.96 1.46 -13.71
N ARG A 178 20.52 2.41 -12.86
CA ARG A 178 21.42 3.19 -11.99
C ARG A 178 22.15 2.34 -10.96
N VAL A 179 21.58 1.18 -10.61
CA VAL A 179 22.12 0.25 -9.62
C VAL A 179 22.58 -1.07 -10.23
N GLY A 180 22.58 -1.18 -11.56
CA GLY A 180 23.04 -2.38 -12.27
C GLY A 180 22.12 -3.59 -12.09
N LEU A 181 20.80 -3.35 -12.03
CA LEU A 181 19.75 -4.39 -12.00
C LEU A 181 18.92 -4.43 -13.29
N ALA A 182 19.23 -3.57 -14.27
CA ALA A 182 18.64 -3.63 -15.60
C ALA A 182 19.61 -4.28 -16.61
N GLY A 183 19.13 -5.27 -17.34
CA GLY A 183 19.91 -6.05 -18.32
C GLY A 183 19.39 -7.48 -18.50
N GLU A 184 19.92 -8.18 -19.50
CA GLU A 184 19.58 -9.59 -19.73
C GLU A 184 19.96 -10.43 -18.50
N GLY A 185 19.04 -11.29 -18.04
CA GLY A 185 19.25 -12.13 -16.86
C GLY A 185 19.14 -11.41 -15.52
N LEU A 186 18.88 -10.10 -15.50
CA LEU A 186 18.64 -9.32 -14.27
C LEU A 186 17.14 -9.13 -14.02
N VAL A 187 16.78 -8.16 -13.18
CA VAL A 187 15.39 -7.92 -12.74
C VAL A 187 14.51 -7.35 -13.86
N VAL A 188 15.06 -6.46 -14.71
CA VAL A 188 14.29 -5.85 -15.81
C VAL A 188 15.15 -5.63 -17.05
N SER A 189 14.58 -5.87 -18.22
CA SER A 189 15.14 -5.50 -19.53
C SER A 189 14.05 -5.64 -20.59
N ASP A 190 14.38 -5.37 -21.85
CA ASP A 190 13.46 -5.55 -22.98
C ASP A 190 13.01 -7.00 -23.18
N SER A 191 13.75 -7.97 -22.66
CA SER A 191 13.45 -9.41 -22.79
C SER A 191 12.97 -10.07 -21.49
N GLN A 192 12.91 -9.34 -20.36
CA GLN A 192 12.45 -9.89 -19.09
C GLN A 192 10.94 -9.69 -18.88
N PRO A 193 10.24 -10.67 -18.27
CA PRO A 193 8.83 -10.53 -17.98
C PRO A 193 8.57 -9.48 -16.91
N GLY A 194 7.35 -8.94 -16.90
CA GLY A 194 6.97 -7.90 -15.95
C GLY A 194 5.52 -7.46 -16.10
N VAL A 195 4.98 -6.93 -15.00
CA VAL A 195 3.65 -6.35 -14.91
C VAL A 195 3.82 -4.85 -14.68
N PHE A 196 3.39 -4.05 -15.64
CA PHE A 196 3.58 -2.60 -15.67
C PHE A 196 2.24 -1.91 -15.84
N LEU A 197 2.23 -0.60 -15.57
CA LEU A 197 1.01 0.22 -15.65
C LEU A 197 -0.13 -0.45 -14.89
N GLN A 198 0.14 -0.91 -13.67
CA GLN A 198 -0.85 -1.55 -12.80
C GLN A 198 -1.51 -2.78 -13.44
N GLY A 199 -0.78 -3.56 -14.23
CA GLY A 199 -1.32 -4.76 -14.88
C GLY A 199 -2.06 -4.53 -16.19
N LEU A 200 -2.02 -3.30 -16.70
CA LEU A 200 -2.51 -2.96 -18.04
C LEU A 200 -1.49 -3.30 -19.13
N ALA A 201 -0.20 -3.39 -18.80
CA ALA A 201 0.84 -3.87 -19.71
C ALA A 201 1.57 -5.07 -19.08
N VAL A 202 1.52 -6.23 -19.74
CA VAL A 202 2.16 -7.46 -19.26
C VAL A 202 3.11 -7.98 -20.32
N TYR A 203 4.37 -8.19 -19.95
CA TYR A 203 5.41 -8.74 -20.83
C TYR A 203 5.78 -10.16 -20.40
N GLY A 204 5.94 -11.05 -21.39
CA GLY A 204 6.28 -12.45 -21.20
C GLY A 204 7.79 -12.71 -21.13
N SER A 205 8.14 -13.99 -21.07
CA SER A 205 9.50 -14.50 -20.83
C SER A 205 10.52 -14.18 -21.93
N SER A 206 10.08 -13.73 -23.11
CA SER A 206 10.95 -13.25 -24.19
C SER A 206 10.77 -11.76 -24.50
N GLY A 207 10.06 -11.03 -23.62
CA GLY A 207 9.79 -9.60 -23.80
C GLY A 207 8.61 -9.28 -24.72
N GLU A 208 7.86 -10.28 -25.15
CA GLU A 208 6.64 -10.13 -25.93
C GLU A 208 5.51 -9.54 -25.07
N LEU A 209 4.69 -8.68 -25.68
CA LEU A 209 3.55 -8.05 -25.00
C LEU A 209 2.36 -9.03 -24.98
N LEU A 210 2.02 -9.54 -23.79
CA LEU A 210 0.93 -10.48 -23.56
C LEU A 210 -0.43 -9.78 -23.37
N LYS A 211 -0.40 -8.63 -22.70
CA LYS A 211 -1.58 -7.79 -22.45
C LYS A 211 -1.19 -6.33 -22.61
N SER A 212 -2.06 -5.54 -23.24
CA SER A 212 -1.96 -4.09 -23.33
C SER A 212 -3.35 -3.48 -23.29
N ALA A 213 -3.54 -2.45 -22.48
CA ALA A 213 -4.70 -1.57 -22.56
C ALA A 213 -4.28 -0.18 -23.04
N GLU A 214 -5.25 0.62 -23.48
CA GLU A 214 -5.06 1.99 -23.92
C GLU A 214 -6.30 2.80 -23.61
N LEU A 215 -6.11 4.11 -23.39
CA LEU A 215 -7.21 5.01 -23.08
C LEU A 215 -8.06 5.22 -24.34
N PRO A 216 -9.39 5.16 -24.21
CA PRO A 216 -10.28 5.53 -25.30
C PRO A 216 -9.99 6.96 -25.78
N PRO A 217 -9.92 7.21 -27.11
CA PRO A 217 -9.69 8.55 -27.64
C PRO A 217 -10.60 9.65 -27.06
N PRO A 218 -11.91 9.41 -26.79
CA PRO A 218 -12.76 10.40 -26.15
C PRO A 218 -12.28 10.81 -24.75
N VAL A 219 -11.75 9.87 -23.96
CA VAL A 219 -11.19 10.15 -22.62
C VAL A 219 -9.93 11.00 -22.73
N VAL A 220 -9.08 10.71 -23.72
CA VAL A 220 -7.87 11.51 -23.99
C VAL A 220 -8.24 12.96 -24.34
N VAL A 221 -9.24 13.15 -25.19
CA VAL A 221 -9.77 14.48 -25.55
C VAL A 221 -10.29 15.20 -24.31
N LEU A 222 -11.18 14.56 -23.55
CA LEU A 222 -11.74 15.10 -22.31
C LEU A 222 -10.65 15.60 -21.35
N CYS A 223 -9.63 14.78 -21.11
CA CYS A 223 -8.57 15.11 -20.16
C CYS A 223 -7.76 16.33 -20.62
N PHE A 224 -7.40 16.41 -21.90
CA PHE A 224 -6.67 17.57 -22.43
C PHE A 224 -7.53 18.84 -22.49
N GLU A 225 -8.81 18.72 -22.87
CA GLU A 225 -9.73 19.86 -22.89
C GLU A 225 -9.91 20.42 -21.47
N HIS A 226 -10.17 19.57 -20.48
CA HIS A 226 -10.29 20.00 -19.08
C HIS A 226 -9.01 20.64 -18.56
N ALA A 227 -7.84 20.05 -18.85
CA ALA A 227 -6.55 20.61 -18.48
C ALA A 227 -6.32 22.00 -19.07
N MET A 228 -6.66 22.20 -20.35
CA MET A 228 -6.52 23.49 -21.01
C MET A 228 -7.49 24.54 -20.47
N GLU A 229 -8.73 24.16 -20.18
CA GLU A 229 -9.76 25.07 -19.65
C GLU A 229 -9.43 25.59 -18.25
N ASN A 230 -8.74 24.78 -17.45
CA ASN A 230 -8.43 25.06 -16.05
C ASN A 230 -6.95 25.36 -15.77
N ASP A 231 -6.11 25.43 -16.82
CA ASP A 231 -4.67 25.68 -16.73
C ASP A 231 -3.93 24.68 -15.81
N ILE A 232 -4.27 23.39 -15.95
CA ILE A 232 -3.72 22.30 -15.13
C ILE A 232 -2.66 21.53 -15.94
N PRO A 233 -1.48 21.27 -15.36
CA PRO A 233 -0.51 20.36 -15.96
C PRO A 233 -1.09 18.96 -16.20
N VAL A 234 -1.04 18.50 -17.45
CA VAL A 234 -1.39 17.12 -17.81
C VAL A 234 -0.35 16.53 -18.76
N VAL A 235 -0.05 15.25 -18.56
CA VAL A 235 0.88 14.48 -19.40
C VAL A 235 0.20 13.21 -19.88
N ALA A 236 0.24 12.96 -21.18
CA ALA A 236 -0.16 11.69 -21.77
C ALA A 236 1.07 10.80 -21.97
N PHE A 237 0.99 9.54 -21.57
CA PHE A 237 2.05 8.55 -21.72
C PHE A 237 1.71 7.62 -22.88
N LEU A 238 2.61 7.46 -23.85
CA LEU A 238 2.42 6.70 -25.09
C LEU A 238 3.34 5.46 -25.14
N GLY A 239 3.65 4.88 -23.97
CA GLY A 239 4.68 3.85 -23.81
C GLY A 239 6.00 4.47 -23.37
N ASP A 240 6.97 4.54 -24.27
CA ASP A 240 8.33 5.01 -23.97
C ASP A 240 8.50 6.53 -24.05
N GLU A 241 7.46 7.21 -24.54
CA GLU A 241 7.41 8.65 -24.65
C GLU A 241 6.21 9.20 -23.88
N CYS A 242 6.31 10.43 -23.43
CA CYS A 242 5.18 11.17 -22.93
C CYS A 242 5.11 12.55 -23.59
N VAL A 243 3.90 13.09 -23.69
CA VAL A 243 3.62 14.35 -24.36
C VAL A 243 2.67 15.21 -23.55
N THR A 244 2.73 16.51 -23.80
CA THR A 244 1.80 17.49 -23.26
C THR A 244 1.48 18.55 -24.32
N LEU A 245 0.43 19.33 -24.14
CA LEU A 245 0.09 20.45 -25.02
C LEU A 245 0.83 21.73 -24.63
N ALA A 246 1.24 21.85 -23.37
CA ALA A 246 1.99 22.99 -22.84
C ALA A 246 2.91 22.53 -21.70
N MET A 247 4.15 23.03 -21.67
CA MET A 247 5.02 22.79 -20.52
C MET A 247 4.56 23.62 -19.33
N HIS A 248 4.45 22.96 -18.18
CA HIS A 248 4.33 23.59 -16.87
C HIS A 248 5.59 23.31 -16.05
N PRO A 249 6.02 24.23 -15.15
CA PRO A 249 7.17 24.01 -14.27
C PRO A 249 7.05 22.72 -13.44
N GLU A 250 5.85 22.37 -13.01
CA GLU A 250 5.53 21.18 -12.21
C GLU A 250 5.84 19.88 -12.96
N LEU A 251 5.81 19.88 -14.30
CA LEU A 251 6.12 18.70 -15.11
C LEU A 251 7.63 18.39 -15.15
N GLU A 252 8.48 19.34 -14.76
CA GLU A 252 9.92 19.06 -14.60
C GLU A 252 10.17 18.09 -13.43
N GLU A 253 9.30 18.11 -12.40
CA GLU A 253 9.41 17.24 -11.22
C GLU A 253 9.21 15.76 -11.57
N LEU A 254 8.34 15.43 -12.53
CA LEU A 254 8.17 14.05 -13.02
C LEU A 254 9.49 13.46 -13.51
N HIS A 255 10.27 14.28 -14.20
CA HIS A 255 11.54 13.85 -14.75
C HIS A 255 12.61 13.71 -13.68
N THR A 256 12.71 14.70 -12.77
CA THR A 256 13.80 14.74 -11.79
C THR A 256 13.59 13.82 -10.60
N THR A 257 12.34 13.64 -10.17
CA THR A 257 11.99 12.92 -8.94
C THR A 257 11.50 11.51 -9.24
N TYR A 258 10.61 11.36 -10.24
CA TYR A 258 9.94 10.09 -10.53
C TYR A 258 10.58 9.30 -11.68
N TYR A 259 11.63 9.86 -12.30
CA TYR A 259 12.38 9.29 -13.42
C TYR A 259 11.54 9.01 -14.67
N GLU A 260 10.41 9.68 -14.80
CA GLU A 260 9.62 9.62 -16.03
C GLU A 260 10.32 10.41 -17.14
N PRO A 261 10.09 10.08 -18.42
CA PRO A 261 10.58 10.89 -19.53
C PRO A 261 10.08 12.34 -19.40
N LEU A 262 10.89 13.31 -19.81
CA LEU A 262 10.42 14.70 -19.90
C LEU A 262 9.37 14.78 -21.04
N PRO A 263 8.17 15.32 -20.79
CA PRO A 263 7.13 15.35 -21.80
C PRO A 263 7.51 16.26 -22.97
N LYS A 264 7.29 15.77 -24.19
CA LYS A 264 7.43 16.57 -25.40
C LYS A 264 6.19 17.42 -25.60
N VAL A 265 6.36 18.69 -25.94
CA VAL A 265 5.24 19.56 -26.31
C VAL A 265 4.79 19.22 -27.73
N VAL A 266 3.50 18.94 -27.90
CA VAL A 266 2.85 18.70 -29.20
C VAL A 266 1.80 19.78 -29.48
N GLY A 267 1.49 20.02 -30.75
CA GLY A 267 0.71 21.19 -31.15
C GLY A 267 -0.80 21.05 -31.01
N SER A 268 -1.33 19.83 -30.85
CA SER A 268 -2.77 19.59 -30.73
C SER A 268 -3.12 18.20 -30.19
N ILE A 269 -4.33 18.04 -29.67
CA ILE A 269 -4.89 16.73 -29.28
C ILE A 269 -4.94 15.78 -30.49
N GLY A 270 -5.23 16.29 -31.69
CA GLY A 270 -5.23 15.48 -32.92
C GLY A 270 -3.87 14.88 -33.27
N GLU A 271 -2.78 15.58 -32.93
CA GLU A 271 -1.41 15.05 -33.08
C GLU A 271 -1.15 13.90 -32.10
N VAL A 272 -1.58 14.04 -30.84
CA VAL A 272 -1.50 12.96 -29.82
C VAL A 272 -2.23 11.71 -30.32
N LEU A 273 -3.48 11.87 -30.74
CA LEU A 273 -4.33 10.75 -31.17
C LEU A 273 -3.88 10.10 -32.49
N SER A 274 -3.09 10.80 -33.30
CA SER A 274 -2.49 10.25 -34.52
C SER A 274 -1.18 9.49 -34.25
N GLY A 275 -0.63 9.62 -33.03
CA GLY A 275 0.58 8.95 -32.58
C GLY A 275 0.34 7.54 -32.03
N PRO A 276 1.30 7.01 -31.25
CA PRO A 276 1.10 5.75 -30.53
C PRO A 276 -0.06 5.85 -29.52
N PRO A 277 -0.70 4.74 -29.14
CA PRO A 277 -1.83 4.78 -28.21
C PRO A 277 -1.45 5.33 -26.84
N VAL A 278 -2.33 6.17 -26.28
CA VAL A 278 -2.16 6.71 -24.92
C VAL A 278 -2.46 5.61 -23.91
N LYS A 279 -1.52 5.35 -23.01
CA LYS A 279 -1.56 4.29 -22.01
C LYS A 279 -2.02 4.75 -20.63
N LYS A 280 -1.72 6.01 -20.29
CA LYS A 280 -2.26 6.71 -19.12
C LYS A 280 -2.17 8.22 -19.34
N MET A 281 -2.96 8.97 -18.59
CA MET A 281 -2.80 10.41 -18.46
C MET A 281 -2.58 10.75 -16.99
N LEU A 282 -1.72 11.72 -16.72
CA LEU A 282 -1.37 12.14 -15.37
C LEU A 282 -1.59 13.64 -15.24
N PHE A 283 -2.45 14.01 -14.31
CA PHE A 283 -2.61 15.39 -13.87
C PHE A 283 -1.74 15.65 -12.66
N MET A 284 -1.17 16.86 -12.58
CA MET A 284 -0.43 17.33 -11.42
C MET A 284 -0.99 18.66 -10.96
N SER A 285 -1.41 18.73 -9.69
CA SER A 285 -1.96 19.96 -9.11
C SER A 285 -1.87 19.92 -7.58
N ASP A 286 -2.23 21.03 -6.93
CA ASP A 286 -2.34 21.11 -5.48
C ASP A 286 -3.27 20.01 -4.93
N PRO A 287 -2.90 19.30 -3.84
CA PRO A 287 -3.72 18.21 -3.31
C PRO A 287 -5.16 18.60 -2.95
N GLU A 288 -5.37 19.84 -2.50
CA GLU A 288 -6.71 20.36 -2.21
C GLU A 288 -7.55 20.50 -3.48
N TYR A 289 -6.95 20.94 -4.59
CA TYR A 289 -7.61 21.04 -5.88
C TYR A 289 -7.90 19.66 -6.47
N VAL A 290 -6.92 18.74 -6.40
CA VAL A 290 -7.09 17.37 -6.86
C VAL A 290 -8.29 16.72 -6.19
N ARG A 291 -8.35 16.77 -4.85
CA ARG A 291 -9.44 16.16 -4.07
C ARG A 291 -10.77 16.91 -4.19
N GLY A 292 -10.73 18.25 -4.26
CA GLY A 292 -11.93 19.09 -4.18
C GLY A 292 -12.64 19.28 -5.51
N GLU A 293 -11.91 19.28 -6.63
CA GLU A 293 -12.43 19.67 -7.94
C GLU A 293 -12.12 18.64 -9.02
N LEU A 294 -10.84 18.33 -9.24
CA LEU A 294 -10.42 17.51 -10.38
C LEU A 294 -10.90 16.07 -10.29
N GLN A 295 -10.70 15.42 -9.13
CA GLN A 295 -11.13 14.03 -8.92
C GLN A 295 -12.65 13.89 -9.05
N PRO A 296 -13.49 14.67 -8.33
CA PRO A 296 -14.95 14.57 -8.50
C PRO A 296 -15.43 14.82 -9.94
N PHE A 297 -14.78 15.74 -10.67
CA PHE A 297 -15.09 15.98 -12.08
C PHE A 297 -14.77 14.75 -12.94
N LEU A 298 -13.55 14.23 -12.85
CA LEU A 298 -13.16 13.07 -13.65
C LEU A 298 -13.95 11.82 -13.25
N GLU A 299 -14.26 11.60 -11.98
CA GLU A 299 -15.10 10.47 -11.55
C GLU A 299 -16.47 10.48 -12.25
N ALA A 300 -17.08 11.67 -12.39
CA ALA A 300 -18.37 11.80 -13.05
C ALA A 300 -18.29 11.60 -14.57
N GLU A 301 -17.24 12.10 -15.22
CA GLU A 301 -17.09 12.02 -16.68
C GLU A 301 -16.54 10.66 -17.15
N LEU A 302 -15.87 9.91 -16.26
CA LEU A 302 -15.30 8.61 -16.59
C LEU A 302 -16.27 7.43 -16.38
N GLU A 303 -17.47 7.66 -15.86
CA GLU A 303 -18.51 6.63 -15.73
C GLU A 303 -18.83 6.01 -17.11
N ASP A 304 -18.75 4.67 -17.21
CA ASP A 304 -18.91 3.89 -18.45
C ASP A 304 -17.98 4.32 -19.62
N SER A 305 -16.90 5.05 -19.33
CA SER A 305 -15.98 5.56 -20.35
C SER A 305 -14.93 4.54 -20.82
N GLY A 306 -14.74 3.45 -20.07
CA GLY A 306 -13.65 2.49 -20.26
C GLY A 306 -12.31 2.95 -19.65
N ALA A 307 -12.34 3.93 -18.74
CA ALA A 307 -11.20 4.42 -17.99
C ALA A 307 -11.58 4.64 -16.51
N GLU A 308 -10.59 4.62 -15.63
CA GLU A 308 -10.75 4.76 -14.19
C GLU A 308 -9.65 5.66 -13.62
N LEU A 309 -9.85 6.14 -12.39
CA LEU A 309 -8.88 6.96 -11.68
C LEU A 309 -7.98 6.10 -10.79
N CYS A 310 -6.70 6.45 -10.78
CA CYS A 310 -5.75 5.96 -9.80
C CYS A 310 -4.97 7.13 -9.21
N GLN A 311 -4.77 7.12 -7.89
CA GLN A 311 -3.99 8.14 -7.20
C GLN A 311 -2.97 7.47 -6.28
N ALA A 312 -1.69 7.62 -6.62
CA ALA A 312 -0.59 7.12 -5.80
C ALA A 312 -0.12 8.16 -4.78
N VAL A 313 -0.07 9.44 -5.15
CA VAL A 313 0.35 10.54 -4.26
C VAL A 313 -0.65 11.71 -4.33
N PRO A 314 -0.79 12.52 -3.26
CA PRO A 314 -1.90 13.48 -3.14
C PRO A 314 -1.99 14.54 -4.25
N ASN A 315 -0.86 14.90 -4.87
CA ASN A 315 -0.77 15.91 -5.93
C ASN A 315 -0.85 15.33 -7.35
N MET A 316 -0.95 14.00 -7.50
CA MET A 316 -0.93 13.31 -8.79
C MET A 316 -2.16 12.45 -8.98
N LEU A 317 -2.95 12.75 -10.01
CA LEU A 317 -4.13 11.97 -10.35
C LEU A 317 -3.94 11.35 -11.74
N GLU A 318 -3.94 10.02 -11.78
CA GLU A 318 -3.82 9.26 -13.02
C GLU A 318 -5.21 8.87 -13.54
N VAL A 319 -5.39 9.02 -14.85
CA VAL A 319 -6.46 8.40 -15.62
C VAL A 319 -5.85 7.23 -16.36
N VAL A 320 -6.33 6.03 -16.09
CA VAL A 320 -5.85 4.78 -16.65
C VAL A 320 -7.00 4.01 -17.32
N PRO A 321 -6.73 3.15 -18.30
CA PRO A 321 -7.73 2.22 -18.83
C PRO A 321 -8.38 1.39 -17.72
N GLU A 322 -9.66 1.10 -17.86
CA GLU A 322 -10.41 0.29 -16.88
C GLU A 322 -9.78 -1.10 -16.69
N GLY A 323 -9.84 -1.60 -15.45
CA GLY A 323 -9.30 -2.91 -15.09
C GLY A 323 -7.81 -2.90 -14.77
N ALA A 324 -7.32 -1.78 -14.23
CA ALA A 324 -5.97 -1.65 -13.71
C ALA A 324 -5.87 -2.43 -12.40
N ASN A 325 -5.25 -3.60 -12.45
CA ASN A 325 -5.04 -4.45 -11.30
C ASN A 325 -3.76 -5.30 -11.47
N LYS A 326 -2.83 -5.16 -10.54
CA LYS A 326 -1.53 -5.87 -10.57
C LYS A 326 -1.70 -7.38 -10.51
N TRP A 327 -2.65 -7.90 -9.74
CA TRP A 327 -2.92 -9.34 -9.67
C TRP A 327 -3.52 -9.89 -10.96
N VAL A 328 -4.45 -9.18 -11.58
CA VAL A 328 -5.01 -9.58 -12.88
C VAL A 328 -3.90 -9.63 -13.94
N GLY A 329 -3.01 -8.63 -13.95
CA GLY A 329 -1.82 -8.65 -14.82
C GLY A 329 -0.85 -9.78 -14.49
N MET A 330 -0.60 -10.02 -13.20
CA MET A 330 0.26 -11.12 -12.72
C MET A 330 -0.32 -12.48 -13.12
N SER A 331 -1.63 -12.68 -13.02
CA SER A 331 -2.30 -13.92 -13.41
C SER A 331 -2.06 -14.27 -14.89
N VAL A 332 -2.15 -13.28 -15.78
CA VAL A 332 -1.80 -13.44 -17.20
C VAL A 332 -0.34 -13.87 -17.37
N LEU A 333 0.57 -13.29 -16.58
CA LEU A 333 1.97 -13.66 -16.63
C LEU A 333 2.20 -15.09 -16.07
N LEU A 334 1.57 -15.46 -14.96
CA LEU A 334 1.69 -16.79 -14.37
C LEU A 334 1.22 -17.89 -15.34
N ASP A 335 0.09 -17.68 -16.01
CA ASP A 335 -0.42 -18.57 -17.05
C ASP A 335 0.61 -18.78 -18.17
N HIS A 336 1.23 -17.70 -18.63
CA HIS A 336 2.29 -17.77 -19.65
C HIS A 336 3.54 -18.51 -19.18
N LEU A 337 3.90 -18.33 -17.90
CA LEU A 337 5.06 -18.97 -17.30
C LEU A 337 4.80 -20.42 -16.87
N GLY A 338 3.55 -20.89 -16.91
CA GLY A 338 3.15 -22.19 -16.38
C GLY A 338 3.34 -22.29 -14.86
N LEU A 339 3.16 -21.19 -14.15
CA LEU A 339 3.27 -21.08 -12.69
C LEU A 339 1.89 -20.92 -12.06
N GLU A 340 1.76 -21.32 -10.81
CA GLU A 340 0.54 -21.16 -10.04
C GLU A 340 0.73 -20.10 -8.94
N PRO A 341 -0.36 -19.52 -8.39
CA PRO A 341 -0.27 -18.55 -7.29
C PRO A 341 0.63 -19.01 -6.14
N ARG A 342 0.59 -20.30 -5.78
CA ARG A 342 1.42 -20.92 -4.73
C ARG A 342 2.94 -20.86 -4.98
N ASP A 343 3.37 -20.61 -6.21
CA ASP A 343 4.78 -20.47 -6.59
C ASP A 343 5.30 -19.02 -6.41
N VAL A 344 4.41 -18.08 -6.07
CA VAL A 344 4.68 -16.65 -6.01
C VAL A 344 4.87 -16.19 -4.57
N MET A 345 5.98 -15.49 -4.34
CA MET A 345 6.15 -14.59 -3.21
C MET A 345 5.95 -13.17 -3.71
N ALA A 346 5.06 -12.39 -3.08
CA ALA A 346 4.81 -11.00 -3.45
C ALA A 346 5.22 -10.04 -2.34
N ILE A 347 5.79 -8.88 -2.69
CA ILE A 347 6.12 -7.80 -1.76
C ILE A 347 5.52 -6.50 -2.28
N GLY A 348 4.78 -5.78 -1.43
CA GLY A 348 4.14 -4.51 -1.79
C GLY A 348 3.72 -3.69 -0.56
N ASP A 349 3.21 -2.48 -0.80
CA ASP A 349 2.82 -1.54 0.27
C ASP A 349 1.52 -0.77 -0.01
N GLY A 350 1.21 -0.50 -1.29
CA GLY A 350 0.07 0.31 -1.69
C GLY A 350 -1.24 -0.48 -1.84
N LEU A 351 -2.39 0.21 -1.87
CA LEU A 351 -3.69 -0.44 -2.10
C LEU A 351 -3.77 -1.22 -3.42
N ASN A 352 -3.01 -0.79 -4.44
CA ASN A 352 -2.89 -1.51 -5.71
C ASN A 352 -2.11 -2.83 -5.61
N ASP A 353 -1.44 -3.11 -4.48
CA ASP A 353 -0.78 -4.37 -4.17
C ASP A 353 -1.67 -5.34 -3.38
N LEU A 354 -2.80 -4.88 -2.84
CA LEU A 354 -3.67 -5.66 -1.95
C LEU A 354 -4.02 -7.03 -2.55
N GLU A 355 -4.52 -7.05 -3.78
CA GLU A 355 -4.86 -8.30 -4.45
C GLU A 355 -3.62 -9.11 -4.87
N LEU A 356 -2.50 -8.45 -5.19
CA LEU A 356 -1.26 -9.13 -5.54
C LEU A 356 -0.72 -9.90 -4.33
N ILE A 357 -0.73 -9.28 -3.14
CA ILE A 357 -0.31 -9.88 -1.88
C ILE A 357 -1.28 -10.97 -1.46
N ALA A 358 -2.58 -10.68 -1.40
CA ALA A 358 -3.59 -11.59 -0.87
C ALA A 358 -3.76 -12.88 -1.69
N ASN A 359 -3.51 -12.82 -3.00
CA ASN A 359 -3.66 -13.98 -3.88
C ASN A 359 -2.35 -14.72 -4.16
N SER A 360 -1.20 -14.18 -3.76
CA SER A 360 0.08 -14.88 -3.90
C SER A 360 0.21 -16.03 -2.90
N GLY A 361 1.05 -17.02 -3.20
CA GLY A 361 1.35 -18.13 -2.29
C GLY A 361 1.99 -17.70 -0.98
N PHE A 362 2.73 -16.59 -1.02
CA PHE A 362 3.26 -15.93 0.17
C PHE A 362 3.31 -14.41 -0.04
N GLY A 363 2.34 -13.69 0.52
CA GLY A 363 2.25 -12.23 0.44
C GLY A 363 2.96 -11.55 1.60
N ILE A 364 3.79 -10.53 1.30
CA ILE A 364 4.51 -9.73 2.29
C ILE A 364 4.14 -8.26 2.13
N ALA A 365 3.74 -7.64 3.23
CA ALA A 365 3.55 -6.21 3.30
C ALA A 365 4.80 -5.52 3.88
N MET A 366 5.17 -4.37 3.34
CA MET A 366 6.19 -3.50 3.94
C MET A 366 5.64 -2.84 5.22
N ALA A 367 6.49 -2.47 6.18
CA ALA A 367 6.00 -1.80 7.40
C ALA A 367 5.31 -0.45 7.13
N ASN A 368 5.67 0.23 6.04
CA ASN A 368 5.04 1.47 5.57
C ASN A 368 3.76 1.23 4.75
N ALA A 369 3.31 -0.02 4.61
CA ALA A 369 2.11 -0.35 3.85
C ALA A 369 0.84 0.18 4.51
N VAL A 370 -0.18 0.41 3.69
CA VAL A 370 -1.51 0.79 4.19
C VAL A 370 -2.13 -0.33 5.05
N PRO A 371 -3.01 0.00 6.03
CA PRO A 371 -3.55 -0.99 6.96
C PRO A 371 -4.24 -2.20 6.30
N GLN A 372 -4.91 -1.98 5.16
CA GLN A 372 -5.57 -3.04 4.41
C GLN A 372 -4.57 -4.06 3.86
N VAL A 373 -3.41 -3.60 3.39
CA VAL A 373 -2.35 -4.45 2.84
C VAL A 373 -1.67 -5.23 3.95
N LEU A 374 -1.32 -4.56 5.06
CA LEU A 374 -0.79 -5.21 6.27
C LEU A 374 -1.70 -6.33 6.78
N ALA A 375 -3.01 -6.10 6.80
CA ALA A 375 -3.99 -7.09 7.26
C ALA A 375 -4.17 -8.28 6.31
N SER A 376 -3.78 -8.14 5.04
CA SER A 376 -3.91 -9.19 4.02
C SER A 376 -2.67 -10.07 3.85
N ALA A 377 -1.51 -9.62 4.36
CA ALA A 377 -0.24 -10.28 4.15
C ALA A 377 0.00 -11.45 5.12
N ASP A 378 0.74 -12.46 4.65
CA ASP A 378 1.19 -13.58 5.47
C ASP A 378 2.34 -13.19 6.43
N ALA A 379 3.07 -12.14 6.07
CA ALA A 379 4.13 -11.56 6.89
C ALA A 379 4.28 -10.06 6.64
N VAL A 380 4.85 -9.37 7.62
CA VAL A 380 5.23 -7.96 7.52
C VAL A 380 6.74 -7.86 7.61
N SER A 381 7.35 -7.12 6.69
CA SER A 381 8.79 -6.81 6.69
C SER A 381 9.05 -5.42 7.26
N THR A 382 10.31 -4.99 7.37
CA THR A 382 10.65 -3.59 7.67
C THR A 382 10.18 -2.63 6.58
N SER A 383 10.30 -1.33 6.82
CA SER A 383 9.90 -0.31 5.83
C SER A 383 10.84 -0.30 4.62
N ASN A 384 10.40 0.34 3.53
CA ASN A 384 11.23 0.57 2.35
C ASN A 384 12.50 1.41 2.64
N ASP A 385 12.43 2.31 3.62
CA ASP A 385 13.59 3.07 4.11
C ASP A 385 14.57 2.22 4.95
N GLU A 386 14.14 1.04 5.38
CA GLU A 386 14.90 0.10 6.24
C GLU A 386 15.19 -1.23 5.54
N ASP A 387 15.26 -1.21 4.21
CA ASP A 387 15.60 -2.37 3.37
C ASP A 387 14.63 -3.57 3.52
N GLY A 388 13.33 -3.33 3.69
CA GLY A 388 12.34 -4.41 3.87
C GLY A 388 12.35 -5.47 2.77
N VAL A 389 12.51 -5.08 1.49
CA VAL A 389 12.68 -6.05 0.40
C VAL A 389 13.89 -6.97 0.64
N ALA A 390 15.00 -6.43 1.13
CA ALA A 390 16.17 -7.23 1.43
C ALA A 390 15.94 -8.18 2.62
N GLU A 391 15.29 -7.70 3.68
CA GLU A 391 14.93 -8.53 4.84
C GLU A 391 14.05 -9.71 4.43
N ALA A 392 12.99 -9.43 3.66
CA ALA A 392 12.08 -10.43 3.13
C ALA A 392 12.81 -11.48 2.29
N ILE A 393 13.64 -11.06 1.32
CA ILE A 393 14.40 -11.99 0.48
C ILE A 393 15.33 -12.86 1.32
N PHE A 394 16.17 -12.27 2.18
CA PHE A 394 17.13 -13.05 2.98
C PHE A 394 16.47 -14.01 3.96
N ARG A 395 15.23 -13.71 4.39
CA ARG A 395 14.49 -14.53 5.33
C ARG A 395 13.75 -15.68 4.67
N TYR A 396 13.21 -15.47 3.47
CA TYR A 396 12.25 -16.38 2.85
C TYR A 396 12.74 -17.05 1.56
N ILE A 397 13.79 -16.53 0.92
CA ILE A 397 14.43 -17.12 -0.25
C ILE A 397 15.79 -17.68 0.18
N LYS A 398 16.05 -18.95 -0.16
CA LYS A 398 17.22 -19.71 0.31
C LYS A 398 18.21 -20.03 -0.79
#